data_AF-A0A1W6CXM5-F1
#
_entry.id   AF-A0A1W6CXM5-F1
#
_cell.length_a   1.000
_cell.length_b   1.000
_cell.length_c   1.000
_cell.angle_alpha   90.00
_cell.angle_beta   90.00
_cell.angle_gamma   90.00
#
_symmetry.space_group_name_H-M   'P 1'
#
loop_
_entity.id
_entity.type
_entity.pdbx_description
1 polymer ?
#
loop_
_entity_poly.entity_id
_entity_poly.type
_entity_poly.pdbx_seq_one_letter_code
_entity_poly.pdbx_strand_id
1 'polypeptide(L)'
;MDPLVEGEGFAKRISFRKSRSFGVDVIPGDPRLALTEDMLSRDWTDVKASEVRGMKASLVFSELLSRLGQYDYVFVDVGPSLGAINRAVLLSADYFLSPMSIDIFSLRDFENIAKWMEGWKSEWKNGTERLEQKGRRLTVASPPGAMFLGYVSQQYLAKRQRDGELRAVSAYEQIRSRIDDVIHSSLSEDDRPEPPYELGTVPNLFSLIPMSQSKHKPVFRLQGKDGVVGAHFQKVRDSLETFAKVGESLLVRVE
;
A
#
# COMPACT_ATOMS: atom_id res chain seq x y z
N MET A 1 -2.02 14.58 24.78
CA MET A 1 -2.82 14.80 23.57
C MET A 1 -1.87 14.77 22.38
N ASP A 2 -2.38 14.65 21.15
CA ASP A 2 -1.54 14.52 19.95
C ASP A 2 -1.01 15.91 19.53
N PRO A 3 0.33 16.15 19.53
CA PRO A 3 0.91 17.45 19.20
C PRO A 3 0.47 18.02 17.85
N LEU A 4 0.09 17.15 16.91
CA LEU A 4 -0.40 17.57 15.60
C LEU A 4 -1.76 18.27 15.71
N VAL A 5 -2.65 17.74 16.55
CA VAL A 5 -4.00 18.28 16.79
C VAL A 5 -3.94 19.62 17.51
N GLU A 6 -2.97 19.80 18.42
CA GLU A 6 -2.74 21.04 19.14
C GLU A 6 -1.94 22.09 18.32
N GLY A 7 -1.43 21.71 17.15
CA GLY A 7 -0.57 22.56 16.33
C GLY A 7 0.83 22.78 16.92
N GLU A 8 1.21 21.99 17.91
CA GLU A 8 2.53 22.00 18.56
C GLU A 8 3.61 21.30 17.72
N GLY A 9 3.23 20.70 16.59
CA GLY A 9 4.12 20.06 15.61
C GLY A 9 4.03 18.54 15.64
N PHE A 10 5.14 17.86 15.37
CA PHE A 10 5.17 16.40 15.23
C PHE A 10 5.58 15.69 16.52
N ALA A 11 5.15 14.45 16.69
CA ALA A 11 5.53 13.61 17.83
C ALA A 11 7.07 13.55 17.98
N LYS A 12 7.60 13.71 19.20
CA LYS A 12 9.06 13.76 19.44
C LYS A 12 9.75 12.39 19.45
N ARG A 13 9.00 11.31 19.69
CA ARG A 13 9.52 9.94 19.80
C ARG A 13 8.64 8.99 19.02
N ILE A 14 9.26 8.03 18.34
CA ILE A 14 8.57 6.94 17.65
C ILE A 14 8.75 5.67 18.50
N SER A 15 7.65 4.96 18.76
CA SER A 15 7.66 3.72 19.54
C SER A 15 7.52 2.52 18.60
N PHE A 16 8.51 1.64 18.62
CA PHE A 16 8.52 0.40 17.84
C PHE A 16 8.18 -0.81 18.70
N ARG A 17 7.72 -1.88 18.04
CA ARG A 17 7.56 -3.23 18.58
C ARG A 17 8.28 -4.22 17.67
N LYS A 18 9.14 -5.06 18.24
CA LYS A 18 9.87 -6.08 17.47
C LYS A 18 9.00 -7.29 17.22
N SER A 19 8.68 -7.57 15.95
CA SER A 19 8.00 -8.79 15.54
C SER A 19 9.03 -9.88 15.25
N ARG A 20 9.48 -10.61 16.29
CA ARG A 20 10.55 -11.62 16.17
C ARG A 20 10.26 -12.70 15.13
N SER A 21 9.01 -13.14 15.03
CA SER A 21 8.61 -14.19 14.08
C SER A 21 8.67 -13.73 12.63
N PHE A 22 8.40 -12.45 12.36
CA PHE A 22 8.46 -11.86 11.02
C PHE A 22 9.83 -11.26 10.71
N GLY A 23 10.63 -10.94 11.73
CA GLY A 23 11.95 -10.34 11.58
C GLY A 23 11.91 -8.84 11.27
N VAL A 24 10.83 -8.14 11.65
CA VAL A 24 10.62 -6.72 11.36
C VAL A 24 10.28 -5.92 12.61
N ASP A 25 10.56 -4.62 12.59
CA ASP A 25 10.07 -3.68 13.59
C ASP A 25 8.75 -3.05 13.11
N VAL A 26 7.79 -2.93 14.02
CA VAL A 26 6.41 -2.52 13.72
C VAL A 26 6.05 -1.29 14.53
N ILE A 27 5.49 -0.28 13.86
CA ILE A 27 4.75 0.80 14.53
C ILE A 27 3.29 0.34 14.61
N PRO A 28 2.76 0.03 15.80
CA PRO A 28 1.39 -0.45 15.92
C PRO A 28 0.40 0.68 15.60
N GLY A 29 -0.60 0.36 14.77
CA GLY A 29 -1.72 1.26 14.53
C GLY A 29 -2.62 1.41 15.77
N ASP A 30 -3.43 2.46 15.77
CA ASP A 30 -4.42 2.73 16.81
C ASP A 30 -5.75 3.08 16.13
N PRO A 31 -6.89 2.45 16.49
CA PRO A 31 -8.20 2.80 15.93
C PRO A 31 -8.56 4.28 16.07
N ARG A 32 -8.00 4.96 17.07
CA ARG A 32 -8.18 6.41 17.27
C ARG A 32 -7.56 7.25 16.17
N LEU A 33 -6.70 6.69 15.31
CA LEU A 33 -6.20 7.37 14.11
C LEU A 33 -7.36 7.82 13.22
N ALA A 34 -8.48 7.07 13.19
CA ALA A 34 -9.68 7.47 12.46
C ALA A 34 -10.25 8.83 12.91
N LEU A 35 -9.98 9.28 14.15
CA LEU A 35 -10.41 10.60 14.63
C LEU A 35 -9.62 11.75 13.99
N THR A 36 -8.43 11.46 13.44
CA THR A 36 -7.59 12.46 12.76
C THR A 36 -8.00 12.67 11.29
N GLU A 37 -8.86 11.80 10.76
CA GLU A 37 -9.36 11.86 9.38
C GLU A 37 -10.08 13.19 9.09
N ASP A 38 -10.98 13.61 9.99
CA ASP A 38 -11.73 14.86 9.86
C ASP A 38 -10.80 16.08 9.90
N MET A 39 -9.75 16.02 10.71
CA MET A 39 -8.74 17.08 10.82
C MET A 39 -7.93 17.19 9.52
N LEU A 40 -7.37 16.08 9.03
CA LEU A 40 -6.62 16.05 7.77
C LEU A 40 -7.48 16.43 6.57
N SER A 41 -8.78 16.12 6.61
CA SER A 41 -9.74 16.52 5.58
C SER A 41 -9.95 18.03 5.57
N ARG A 42 -10.14 18.65 6.75
CA ARG A 42 -10.24 20.11 6.89
C ARG A 42 -8.95 20.81 6.48
N ASP A 43 -7.80 20.33 6.95
CA ASP A 43 -6.48 20.90 6.65
C ASP A 43 -6.14 20.83 5.15
N TRP A 44 -6.76 19.93 4.39
CA TRP A 44 -6.60 19.92 2.93
C TRP A 44 -7.19 21.14 2.23
N THR A 45 -8.15 21.83 2.85
CA THR A 45 -8.64 23.10 2.30
C THR A 45 -7.54 24.17 2.24
N ASP A 46 -6.59 24.13 3.18
CA ASP A 46 -5.42 25.02 3.18
C ASP A 46 -4.46 24.69 2.02
N VAL A 47 -4.38 23.42 1.59
CA VAL A 47 -3.60 23.04 0.40
C VAL A 47 -4.12 23.80 -0.83
N LYS A 48 -5.46 23.85 -0.97
CA LYS A 48 -6.12 24.60 -2.05
C LYS A 48 -5.95 26.11 -1.92
N ALA A 49 -5.81 26.64 -0.70
CA ALA A 49 -5.54 28.05 -0.43
C ALA A 49 -4.04 28.43 -0.48
N SER A 50 -3.15 27.43 -0.58
CA SER A 50 -1.70 27.59 -0.49
C SER A 50 -1.26 28.15 0.87
N GLU A 51 -1.85 27.63 1.94
CA GLU A 51 -1.51 27.95 3.32
C GLU A 51 -0.60 26.89 3.94
N VAL A 52 0.48 27.36 4.56
CA VAL A 52 1.57 26.50 5.06
C VAL A 52 1.10 25.54 6.16
N ARG A 53 0.11 25.93 6.96
CA ARG A 53 -0.36 25.13 8.09
C ARG A 53 -0.93 23.78 7.62
N GLY A 54 -2.01 23.77 6.84
CA GLY A 54 -2.57 22.50 6.41
C GLY A 54 -1.73 21.75 5.37
N MET A 55 -0.87 22.43 4.62
CA MET A 55 0.16 21.74 3.82
C MET A 55 1.15 20.96 4.70
N LYS A 56 1.61 21.54 5.82
CA LYS A 56 2.47 20.82 6.79
C LYS A 56 1.73 19.66 7.45
N ALA A 57 0.45 19.84 7.78
CA ALA A 57 -0.36 18.76 8.33
C ALA A 57 -0.50 17.58 7.35
N SER A 58 -0.66 17.88 6.05
CA SER A 58 -0.74 16.87 4.98
C SER A 58 0.56 16.07 4.81
N LEU A 59 1.71 16.63 5.25
CA LEU A 59 3.02 15.99 5.21
C LEU A 59 3.40 15.29 6.53
N VAL A 60 2.43 15.00 7.40
CA VAL A 60 2.69 14.30 8.67
C VAL A 60 3.42 12.97 8.47
N PHE A 61 3.04 12.18 7.46
CA PHE A 61 3.70 10.92 7.19
C PHE A 61 5.08 11.12 6.56
N SER A 62 5.28 12.14 5.73
CA SER A 62 6.60 12.47 5.19
C SER A 62 7.60 12.78 6.30
N GLU A 63 7.18 13.51 7.33
CA GLU A 63 8.03 13.76 8.49
C GLU A 63 8.23 12.54 9.39
N LEU A 64 7.25 11.63 9.46
CA LEU A 64 7.46 10.34 10.13
C LEU A 64 8.52 9.52 9.39
N LEU A 65 8.36 9.37 8.07
CA LEU A 65 9.22 8.57 7.21
C LEU A 65 10.64 9.14 7.12
N SER A 66 10.81 10.46 7.15
CA SER A 66 12.14 11.12 7.16
C SER A 66 13.02 10.68 8.34
N ARG A 67 12.39 10.25 9.45
CA ARG A 67 13.06 9.77 10.66
C ARG A 67 13.29 8.25 10.66
N LEU A 68 12.91 7.58 9.58
CA LEU A 68 13.03 6.13 9.44
C LEU A 68 14.22 5.69 8.57
N GLY A 69 15.18 6.57 8.29
CA GLY A 69 16.32 6.31 7.42
C GLY A 69 17.30 5.20 7.85
N GLN A 70 17.04 4.50 8.96
CA GLN A 70 17.76 3.27 9.31
C GLN A 70 17.15 1.99 8.72
N TYR A 71 16.01 2.08 8.03
CA TYR A 71 15.37 0.95 7.36
C TYR A 71 15.54 1.07 5.86
N ASP A 72 15.82 -0.05 5.19
CA ASP A 72 15.91 -0.12 3.74
C ASP A 72 14.52 0.03 3.09
N TYR A 73 13.49 -0.54 3.73
CA TYR A 73 12.11 -0.49 3.27
C TYR A 73 11.15 -0.19 4.42
N VAL A 74 10.15 0.65 4.15
CA VAL A 74 9.05 0.94 5.09
C VAL A 74 7.73 0.62 4.40
N PHE A 75 6.97 -0.32 4.98
CA PHE A 75 5.63 -0.66 4.51
C PHE A 75 4.59 0.06 5.36
N VAL A 76 3.66 0.76 4.71
CA VAL A 76 2.50 1.38 5.35
C VAL A 76 1.24 0.64 4.91
N ASP A 77 0.65 -0.12 5.83
CA ASP A 77 -0.63 -0.79 5.59
C ASP A 77 -1.79 0.19 5.81
N VAL A 78 -2.63 0.36 4.79
CA VAL A 78 -3.71 1.35 4.77
C VAL A 78 -5.07 0.66 4.62
N GLY A 79 -6.10 1.26 5.23
CA GLY A 79 -7.48 0.80 5.03
C GLY A 79 -7.98 1.02 3.60
N PRO A 80 -9.14 0.47 3.23
CA PRO A 80 -9.68 0.57 1.86
C PRO A 80 -10.25 1.95 1.49
N SER A 81 -10.24 2.93 2.41
CA SER A 81 -10.88 4.23 2.22
C SER A 81 -10.10 5.16 1.29
N LEU A 82 -10.78 5.86 0.39
CA LEU A 82 -10.20 6.99 -0.37
C LEU A 82 -10.25 8.29 0.44
N GLY A 83 -9.65 8.23 1.64
CA GLY A 83 -9.74 9.24 2.70
C GLY A 83 -8.51 10.14 2.83
N ALA A 84 -8.59 11.11 3.74
CA ALA A 84 -7.55 12.08 4.04
C ALA A 84 -6.28 11.44 4.62
N ILE A 85 -6.40 10.42 5.48
CA ILE A 85 -5.25 9.65 5.98
C ILE A 85 -4.54 8.95 4.82
N ASN A 86 -5.27 8.19 3.99
CA ASN A 86 -4.69 7.48 2.86
C ASN A 86 -4.05 8.44 1.85
N ARG A 87 -4.66 9.59 1.61
CA ARG A 87 -4.06 10.65 0.80
C ARG A 87 -2.75 11.14 1.40
N ALA A 88 -2.70 11.43 2.70
CA ALA A 88 -1.48 11.89 3.36
C ALA A 88 -0.37 10.83 3.33
N VAL A 89 -0.73 9.54 3.44
CA VAL A 89 0.21 8.42 3.27
C VAL A 89 0.74 8.37 1.84
N LEU A 90 -0.12 8.34 0.83
CA LEU A 90 0.28 8.26 -0.58
C LEU A 90 1.01 9.50 -1.07
N LEU A 91 0.70 10.66 -0.50
CA LEU A 91 1.46 11.89 -0.73
C LEU A 91 2.89 11.78 -0.16
N SER A 92 3.13 10.92 0.83
CA SER A 92 4.42 10.80 1.52
C SER A 92 5.24 9.59 1.10
N ALA A 93 4.63 8.62 0.41
CA ALA A 93 5.28 7.38 -0.02
C ALA A 93 5.87 7.53 -1.43
N ASP A 94 6.97 6.83 -1.68
CA ASP A 94 7.58 6.73 -3.01
C ASP A 94 6.74 5.87 -3.95
N TYR A 95 6.14 4.81 -3.39
CA TYR A 95 5.50 3.75 -4.14
C TYR A 95 4.20 3.28 -3.49
N PHE A 96 3.31 2.73 -4.31
CA PHE A 96 2.17 1.93 -3.84
C PHE A 96 1.98 0.68 -4.70
N LEU A 97 1.49 -0.40 -4.09
CA LEU A 97 1.05 -1.61 -4.76
C LEU A 97 -0.34 -1.97 -4.27
N SER A 98 -1.10 -2.72 -5.07
CA SER A 98 -2.48 -3.06 -4.72
C SER A 98 -2.71 -4.58 -4.73
N PRO A 99 -3.25 -5.19 -3.65
CA PRO A 99 -3.82 -6.52 -3.74
C PRO A 99 -5.13 -6.45 -4.53
N MET A 100 -5.24 -7.19 -5.64
CA MET A 100 -6.41 -7.16 -6.51
C MET A 100 -7.00 -8.55 -6.71
N SER A 101 -8.32 -8.64 -6.77
CA SER A 101 -9.00 -9.83 -7.28
C SER A 101 -9.08 -9.76 -8.81
N ILE A 102 -9.08 -10.91 -9.49
CA ILE A 102 -9.27 -10.93 -10.95
C ILE A 102 -10.77 -10.93 -11.26
N ASP A 103 -11.39 -9.77 -11.08
CA ASP A 103 -12.82 -9.55 -11.33
C ASP A 103 -13.12 -8.12 -11.84
N ILE A 104 -14.37 -7.90 -12.25
CA ILE A 104 -14.83 -6.63 -12.83
C ILE A 104 -14.91 -5.50 -11.79
N PHE A 105 -15.10 -5.83 -10.50
CA PHE A 105 -15.14 -4.80 -9.46
C PHE A 105 -13.76 -4.20 -9.22
N SER A 106 -12.72 -5.05 -9.24
CA SER A 106 -11.33 -4.64 -9.11
C SER A 106 -10.89 -3.69 -10.23
N LEU A 107 -11.43 -3.85 -11.46
CA LEU A 107 -11.24 -2.88 -12.55
C LEU A 107 -11.79 -1.49 -12.15
N ARG A 108 -13.03 -1.46 -11.68
CA ARG A 108 -13.70 -0.21 -11.35
C ARG A 108 -13.08 0.48 -10.13
N ASP A 109 -12.66 -0.30 -9.14
CA ASP A 109 -11.98 0.20 -7.96
C ASP A 109 -10.63 0.82 -8.32
N PHE A 110 -9.88 0.21 -9.24
CA PHE A 110 -8.63 0.78 -9.73
C PHE A 110 -8.84 2.11 -10.47
N GLU A 111 -9.82 2.19 -11.38
CA GLU A 111 -10.18 3.45 -12.04
C GLU A 111 -10.50 4.57 -11.04
N ASN A 112 -11.21 4.23 -9.96
CA ASN A 112 -11.56 5.18 -8.92
C ASN A 112 -10.32 5.64 -8.13
N ILE A 113 -9.42 4.72 -7.78
CA ILE A 113 -8.15 5.04 -7.11
C ILE A 113 -7.31 5.96 -7.98
N ALA A 114 -7.13 5.62 -9.26
CA ALA A 114 -6.31 6.40 -10.18
C ALA A 114 -6.85 7.83 -10.37
N LYS A 115 -8.16 8.00 -10.61
CA LYS A 115 -8.80 9.32 -10.73
C LYS A 115 -8.71 10.13 -9.44
N TRP A 116 -8.90 9.48 -8.29
CA TRP A 116 -8.75 10.12 -6.99
C TRP A 116 -7.31 10.61 -6.77
N MET A 117 -6.32 9.79 -7.14
CA MET A 117 -4.90 10.13 -7.08
C MET A 117 -4.52 11.30 -7.98
N GLU A 118 -4.89 11.24 -9.25
CA GLU A 118 -4.66 12.33 -10.20
C GLU A 118 -5.25 13.66 -9.69
N GLY A 119 -6.49 13.61 -9.18
CA GLY A 119 -7.17 14.77 -8.63
C GLY A 119 -6.39 15.44 -7.50
N TRP A 120 -6.00 14.70 -6.46
CA TRP A 120 -5.28 15.31 -5.35
C TRP A 120 -3.81 15.63 -5.66
N LYS A 121 -3.14 14.89 -6.56
CA LYS A 121 -1.79 15.22 -7.04
C LYS A 121 -1.79 16.60 -7.72
N SER A 122 -2.78 16.86 -8.57
CA SER A 122 -2.96 18.17 -9.22
C SER A 122 -3.22 19.28 -8.21
N GLU A 123 -4.12 19.06 -7.24
CA GLU A 123 -4.38 20.03 -6.17
C GLU A 123 -3.12 20.37 -5.36
N TRP A 124 -2.32 19.35 -5.02
CA TRP A 124 -1.08 19.51 -4.29
C TRP A 124 -0.04 20.31 -5.09
N LYS A 125 0.21 19.91 -6.34
CA LYS A 125 1.12 20.60 -7.25
C LYS A 125 0.77 22.08 -7.38
N ASN A 126 -0.48 22.39 -7.73
CA ASN A 126 -0.96 23.77 -7.85
C ASN A 126 -0.86 24.56 -6.53
N GLY A 127 -1.07 23.90 -5.39
CA GLY A 127 -0.87 24.50 -4.08
C GLY A 127 0.60 24.89 -3.85
N THR A 128 1.52 23.96 -4.09
CA THR A 128 2.95 24.15 -3.86
C THR A 128 3.55 25.21 -4.77
N GLU A 129 3.23 25.22 -6.06
CA GLU A 129 3.69 26.24 -7.02
C GLU A 129 3.24 27.65 -6.61
N ARG A 130 1.97 27.81 -6.20
CA ARG A 130 1.46 29.10 -5.70
C ARG A 130 2.12 29.53 -4.39
N LEU A 131 2.46 28.58 -3.51
CA LEU A 131 3.18 28.88 -2.28
C LEU A 131 4.58 29.44 -2.59
N GLU A 132 5.29 28.83 -3.55
CA GLU A 132 6.61 29.28 -4.00
C GLU A 132 6.56 30.66 -4.66
N GLN A 133 5.54 30.94 -5.47
CA GLN A 133 5.29 32.26 -6.06
C GLN A 133 5.07 33.35 -4.99
N LYS A 134 4.50 32.99 -3.84
CA LYS A 134 4.36 33.89 -2.67
C LYS A 134 5.67 34.05 -1.87
N GLY A 135 6.79 33.46 -2.32
CA GLY A 135 8.08 33.52 -1.63
C GLY A 135 8.15 32.67 -0.35
N ARG A 136 7.22 31.73 -0.18
CA ARG A 136 7.17 30.80 0.97
C ARG A 136 7.59 29.39 0.50
N ARG A 137 8.13 28.58 1.41
CA ARG A 137 8.51 27.19 1.13
C ARG A 137 8.09 26.26 2.26
N LEU A 138 7.86 25.00 1.92
CA LEU A 138 7.70 23.93 2.89
C LEU A 138 9.07 23.53 3.44
N THR A 139 9.11 23.19 4.72
CA THR A 139 10.33 22.75 5.41
C THR A 139 10.60 21.26 5.26
N VAL A 140 9.61 20.51 4.79
CA VAL A 140 9.66 19.07 4.55
C VAL A 140 9.69 18.86 3.04
N ALA A 141 10.51 17.91 2.57
CA ALA A 141 10.55 17.54 1.17
C ALA A 141 9.15 17.13 0.70
N SER A 142 8.72 17.66 -0.44
CA SER A 142 7.45 17.32 -1.06
C SER A 142 7.71 16.31 -2.18
N PRO A 143 7.51 15.00 -1.98
CA PRO A 143 7.67 14.05 -3.06
C PRO A 143 6.53 14.24 -4.09
N PRO A 144 6.69 13.75 -5.32
CA PRO A 144 5.67 13.85 -6.39
C PRO A 144 4.39 13.04 -6.10
N GLY A 145 4.35 12.30 -4.98
CA GLY A 145 3.34 11.31 -4.64
C GLY A 145 3.70 9.93 -5.16
N ALA A 146 3.05 8.90 -4.59
CA ALA A 146 3.39 7.52 -4.87
C ALA A 146 3.23 7.12 -6.35
N MET A 147 4.23 6.38 -6.86
CA MET A 147 4.21 5.70 -8.15
C MET A 147 3.66 4.28 -7.99
N PHE A 148 2.91 3.79 -8.97
CA PHE A 148 2.38 2.43 -8.93
C PHE A 148 3.50 1.41 -9.18
N LEU A 149 3.61 0.41 -8.31
CA LEU A 149 4.53 -0.71 -8.48
C LEU A 149 3.88 -1.94 -9.08
N GLY A 150 2.56 -1.95 -9.29
CA GLY A 150 1.86 -3.14 -9.77
C GLY A 150 0.89 -3.74 -8.75
N TYR A 151 0.30 -4.87 -9.13
CA TYR A 151 -0.70 -5.56 -8.31
C TYR A 151 -0.34 -7.00 -8.00
N VAL A 152 -0.84 -7.51 -6.88
CA VAL A 152 -0.74 -8.92 -6.51
C VAL A 152 -2.12 -9.55 -6.61
N SER A 153 -2.29 -10.52 -7.51
CA SER A 153 -3.57 -11.21 -7.69
C SER A 153 -3.91 -12.07 -6.48
N GLN A 154 -5.09 -11.89 -5.92
CA GLN A 154 -5.60 -12.65 -4.78
C GLN A 154 -6.63 -13.70 -5.22
N GLN A 155 -6.82 -14.71 -4.37
CA GLN A 155 -7.92 -15.68 -4.46
C GLN A 155 -8.02 -16.45 -5.78
N TYR A 156 -6.91 -16.60 -6.50
CA TYR A 156 -6.90 -17.31 -7.76
C TYR A 156 -7.21 -18.80 -7.56
N LEU A 157 -8.42 -19.22 -7.98
CA LEU A 157 -8.84 -20.61 -8.01
C LEU A 157 -8.33 -21.25 -9.30
N ALA A 158 -7.05 -21.58 -9.31
CA ALA A 158 -6.49 -22.39 -10.38
C ALA A 158 -7.17 -23.78 -10.39
N LYS A 159 -7.68 -24.20 -11.55
CA LYS A 159 -8.11 -25.59 -11.74
C LYS A 159 -6.89 -26.43 -12.12
N ARG A 160 -6.63 -27.46 -11.31
CA ARG A 160 -5.61 -28.46 -11.59
C ARG A 160 -6.13 -29.42 -12.65
N GLN A 161 -5.46 -29.52 -13.79
CA GLN A 161 -5.76 -30.52 -14.80
C GLN A 161 -5.24 -31.91 -14.38
N ARG A 162 -5.62 -32.96 -15.13
CA ARG A 162 -5.23 -34.36 -14.84
C ARG A 162 -3.72 -34.60 -14.95
N ASP A 163 -2.99 -33.72 -15.64
CA ASP A 163 -1.53 -33.70 -15.81
C ASP A 163 -0.79 -32.95 -14.68
N GLY A 164 -1.51 -32.29 -13.77
CA GLY A 164 -0.95 -31.54 -12.65
C GLY A 164 -0.71 -30.05 -12.92
N GLU A 165 -0.88 -29.58 -14.16
CA GLU A 165 -0.72 -28.17 -14.50
C GLU A 165 -1.94 -27.34 -14.06
N LEU A 166 -1.67 -26.15 -13.54
CA LEU A 166 -2.67 -25.17 -13.16
C LEU A 166 -3.07 -24.40 -14.41
N ARG A 167 -4.23 -24.69 -15.00
CA ARG A 167 -4.71 -23.94 -16.17
C ARG A 167 -5.53 -22.75 -15.75
N ALA A 168 -5.14 -21.59 -16.23
CA ALA A 168 -5.95 -20.39 -16.19
C ALA A 168 -7.24 -20.61 -16.97
N VAL A 169 -8.39 -20.38 -16.33
CA VAL A 169 -9.67 -20.35 -17.04
C VAL A 169 -9.62 -19.13 -17.95
N SER A 170 -9.90 -19.30 -19.25
CA SER A 170 -9.83 -18.23 -20.28
C SER A 170 -10.50 -16.91 -19.85
N ALA A 171 -11.57 -16.97 -19.05
CA ALA A 171 -12.22 -15.80 -18.48
C ALA A 171 -11.30 -14.96 -17.56
N TYR A 172 -10.41 -15.59 -16.78
CA TYR A 172 -9.44 -14.88 -15.93
C TYR A 172 -8.37 -14.17 -16.75
N GLU A 173 -7.87 -14.79 -17.82
CA GLU A 173 -6.93 -14.17 -18.77
C GLU A 173 -7.55 -12.91 -19.40
N GLN A 174 -8.81 -13.00 -19.83
CA GLN A 174 -9.53 -11.86 -20.40
C GLN A 174 -9.68 -10.70 -19.40
N ILE A 175 -9.97 -10.99 -18.14
CA ILE A 175 -10.07 -9.95 -17.11
C ILE A 175 -8.69 -9.38 -16.77
N ARG A 176 -7.64 -10.20 -16.72
CA ARG A 176 -6.26 -9.74 -16.52
C ARG A 176 -5.82 -8.75 -17.58
N SER A 177 -6.04 -9.08 -18.85
CA SER A 177 -5.76 -8.17 -19.97
C SER A 177 -6.51 -6.83 -19.79
N ARG A 178 -7.77 -6.86 -19.34
CA ARG A 178 -8.52 -5.63 -19.08
C ARG A 178 -7.99 -4.84 -17.88
N ILE A 179 -7.47 -5.51 -16.85
CA ILE A 179 -6.82 -4.84 -15.71
C ILE A 179 -5.61 -4.08 -16.23
N ASP A 180 -4.80 -4.73 -17.07
CA ASP A 180 -3.62 -4.11 -17.66
C ASP A 180 -4.00 -2.91 -18.55
N ASP A 181 -5.05 -3.02 -19.37
CA ASP A 181 -5.57 -1.90 -20.17
C ASP A 181 -6.06 -0.73 -19.29
N VAL A 182 -6.74 -1.03 -18.17
CA VAL A 182 -7.21 -0.01 -17.22
C VAL A 182 -6.05 0.68 -16.53
N ILE A 183 -5.03 -0.06 -16.09
CA ILE A 183 -3.81 0.51 -15.51
C ILE A 183 -3.14 1.42 -16.55
N HIS A 184 -3.01 0.93 -17.79
CA HIS A 184 -2.37 1.66 -18.87
C HIS A 184 -3.15 2.91 -19.33
N SER A 185 -4.46 2.97 -19.11
CA SER A 185 -5.27 4.14 -19.46
C SER A 185 -5.50 5.10 -18.29
N SER A 186 -5.38 4.63 -17.05
CA SER A 186 -5.71 5.42 -15.86
C SER A 186 -4.50 6.08 -15.19
N LEU A 187 -3.29 5.56 -15.41
CA LEU A 187 -2.06 6.14 -14.86
C LEU A 187 -1.17 6.70 -15.96
N SER A 188 -0.52 7.83 -15.70
CA SER A 188 0.51 8.41 -16.57
C SER A 188 1.74 7.49 -16.65
N GLU A 189 2.56 7.66 -17.68
CA GLU A 189 3.79 6.85 -17.87
C GLU A 189 4.76 6.98 -16.69
N ASP A 190 4.93 8.19 -16.15
CA ASP A 190 5.79 8.43 -14.98
C ASP A 190 5.25 7.82 -13.67
N ASP A 191 3.98 7.43 -13.64
CA ASP A 191 3.26 6.98 -12.45
C ASP A 191 3.06 5.44 -12.42
N ARG A 192 3.66 4.70 -13.34
CA ARG A 192 3.52 3.24 -13.48
C ARG A 192 4.81 2.58 -13.98
N PRO A 193 5.00 1.27 -13.78
CA PRO A 193 6.12 0.54 -14.34
C PRO A 193 5.81 0.08 -15.78
N GLU A 194 6.79 -0.47 -16.47
CA GLU A 194 6.53 -1.22 -17.71
C GLU A 194 5.75 -2.52 -17.41
N PRO A 195 4.85 -2.96 -18.31
CA PRO A 195 4.14 -4.22 -18.15
C PRO A 195 5.11 -5.43 -18.23
N PRO A 196 4.75 -6.58 -17.61
CA PRO A 196 3.46 -6.88 -16.99
C PRO A 196 3.28 -6.19 -15.63
N TYR A 197 2.07 -5.70 -15.32
CA TYR A 197 1.82 -5.00 -14.05
C TYR A 197 1.64 -5.94 -12.86
N GLU A 198 1.30 -7.21 -13.09
CA GLU A 198 1.17 -8.22 -12.03
C GLU A 198 2.53 -8.60 -11.45
N LEU A 199 2.69 -8.46 -10.14
CA LEU A 199 3.88 -8.85 -9.37
C LEU A 199 3.91 -10.34 -9.05
N GLY A 200 2.73 -10.96 -8.98
CA GLY A 200 2.54 -12.38 -8.74
C GLY A 200 1.13 -12.68 -8.25
N THR A 201 0.88 -13.97 -8.02
CA THR A 201 -0.42 -14.46 -7.57
C THR A 201 -0.29 -15.14 -6.21
N VAL A 202 -1.16 -14.77 -5.26
CA VAL A 202 -1.30 -15.45 -3.97
C VAL A 202 -2.59 -16.31 -4.00
N PRO A 203 -2.47 -17.64 -3.82
CA PRO A 203 -3.63 -18.52 -3.80
C PRO A 203 -4.42 -18.33 -2.50
N ASN A 204 -5.64 -18.87 -2.46
CA ASN A 204 -6.39 -18.89 -1.21
C ASN A 204 -5.68 -19.79 -0.17
N LEU A 205 -5.21 -19.18 0.92
CA LEU A 205 -4.52 -19.84 2.03
C LEU A 205 -5.48 -20.35 3.12
N PHE A 206 -6.79 -20.08 2.99
CA PHE A 206 -7.87 -20.57 3.86
C PHE A 206 -7.56 -20.34 5.35
N SER A 207 -7.65 -21.39 6.17
CA SER A 207 -7.43 -21.37 7.62
C SER A 207 -6.00 -21.01 8.02
N LEU A 208 -5.02 -21.02 7.11
CA LEU A 208 -3.65 -20.63 7.42
C LEU A 208 -3.53 -19.13 7.75
N ILE A 209 -4.39 -18.28 7.18
CA ILE A 209 -4.40 -16.85 7.48
C ILE A 209 -4.76 -16.56 8.94
N PRO A 210 -5.93 -17.00 9.46
CA PRO A 210 -6.27 -16.78 10.87
C PRO A 210 -5.32 -17.50 11.84
N MET A 211 -4.72 -18.63 11.43
CA MET A 211 -3.65 -19.28 12.22
C MET A 211 -2.40 -18.40 12.31
N SER A 212 -1.93 -17.88 11.18
CA SER A 212 -0.80 -16.93 11.10
C SER A 212 -1.02 -15.71 12.00
N GLN A 213 -2.21 -15.10 11.92
CA GLN A 213 -2.61 -13.96 12.75
C GLN A 213 -2.59 -14.33 14.25
N SER A 214 -3.27 -15.41 14.63
CA SER A 214 -3.38 -15.82 16.04
C SER A 214 -2.03 -16.20 16.66
N LYS A 215 -1.10 -16.72 15.85
CA LYS A 215 0.23 -17.15 16.29
C LYS A 215 1.29 -16.09 16.11
N HIS A 216 0.96 -14.95 15.50
CA HIS A 216 1.90 -13.88 15.16
C HIS A 216 3.13 -14.44 14.42
N LYS A 217 2.90 -15.26 13.39
CA LYS A 217 3.95 -15.92 12.59
C LYS A 217 3.62 -15.87 11.11
N PRO A 218 4.60 -15.68 10.21
CA PRO A 218 4.38 -15.85 8.79
C PRO A 218 3.80 -17.22 8.47
N VAL A 219 2.94 -17.31 7.45
CA VAL A 219 2.27 -18.56 7.05
C VAL A 219 3.28 -19.69 6.81
N PHE A 220 4.38 -19.40 6.11
CA PHE A 220 5.44 -20.37 5.80
C PHE A 220 6.24 -20.85 7.03
N ARG A 221 6.06 -20.23 8.20
CA ARG A 221 6.67 -20.65 9.47
C ARG A 221 5.69 -21.37 10.42
N LEU A 222 4.44 -21.59 10.00
CA LEU A 222 3.46 -22.32 10.80
C LEU A 222 3.86 -23.80 10.91
N GLN A 223 3.68 -24.38 12.10
CA GLN A 223 4.02 -25.77 12.40
C GLN A 223 2.79 -26.55 12.88
N GLY A 224 2.93 -27.87 13.06
CA GLY A 224 1.84 -28.70 13.61
C GLY A 224 1.33 -28.19 14.97
N LYS A 225 2.23 -27.73 15.84
CA LYS A 225 1.88 -27.10 17.14
C LYS A 225 1.08 -25.79 17.02
N ASP A 226 1.07 -25.19 15.83
CA ASP A 226 0.31 -23.98 15.54
C ASP A 226 -1.11 -24.29 15.04
N GLY A 227 -1.46 -25.57 14.85
CA GLY A 227 -2.78 -26.03 14.40
C GLY A 227 -2.83 -26.50 12.94
N VAL A 228 -1.68 -26.57 12.25
CA VAL A 228 -1.59 -27.05 10.86
C VAL A 228 -1.86 -28.55 10.82
N VAL A 229 -2.79 -28.99 9.96
CA VAL A 229 -3.19 -30.40 9.82
C VAL A 229 -3.30 -30.84 8.36
N GLY A 230 -3.02 -32.14 8.11
CA GLY A 230 -3.26 -32.78 6.82
C GLY A 230 -2.62 -32.05 5.63
N ALA A 231 -3.42 -31.82 4.58
CA ALA A 231 -2.97 -31.18 3.33
C ALA A 231 -2.47 -29.72 3.51
N HIS A 232 -2.75 -29.07 4.66
CA HIS A 232 -2.27 -27.71 4.90
C HIS A 232 -0.74 -27.62 5.05
N PHE A 233 -0.05 -28.71 5.40
CA PHE A 233 1.42 -28.70 5.46
C PHE A 233 2.06 -28.42 4.10
N GLN A 234 1.48 -28.93 3.02
CA GLN A 234 1.97 -28.63 1.67
C GLN A 234 1.78 -27.14 1.36
N LYS A 235 0.59 -26.59 1.64
CA LYS A 235 0.31 -25.15 1.43
C LYS A 235 1.22 -24.24 2.24
N VAL A 236 1.59 -24.62 3.47
CA VAL A 236 2.59 -23.89 4.26
C VAL A 236 3.93 -23.85 3.54
N ARG A 237 4.42 -24.98 3.02
CA ARG A 237 5.67 -25.03 2.26
C ARG A 237 5.59 -24.20 0.98
N ASP A 238 4.53 -24.37 0.20
CA ASP A 238 4.32 -23.66 -1.08
C ASP A 238 4.18 -22.14 -0.88
N SER A 239 3.71 -21.70 0.29
CA SER A 239 3.56 -20.26 0.58
C SER A 239 4.89 -19.52 0.62
N LEU A 240 6.00 -20.18 0.98
CA LEU A 240 7.32 -19.56 0.95
C LEU A 240 7.72 -19.21 -0.49
N GLU A 241 7.60 -20.18 -1.41
CA GLU A 241 7.89 -19.98 -2.82
C GLU A 241 6.98 -18.91 -3.43
N THR A 242 5.70 -18.93 -3.09
CA THR A 242 4.71 -17.94 -3.54
C THR A 242 5.11 -16.52 -3.13
N PHE A 243 5.43 -16.32 -1.84
CA PHE A 243 5.80 -14.99 -1.35
C PHE A 243 7.19 -14.54 -1.80
N ALA A 244 8.13 -15.48 -1.97
CA ALA A 244 9.45 -15.19 -2.50
C ALA A 244 9.35 -14.62 -3.92
N LYS A 245 8.56 -15.24 -4.80
CA LYS A 245 8.34 -14.72 -6.16
C LYS A 245 7.77 -13.31 -6.18
N VAL A 246 6.78 -13.02 -5.33
CA VAL A 246 6.21 -11.67 -5.21
C VAL A 246 7.26 -10.68 -4.69
N GLY A 247 8.05 -11.09 -3.69
CA GLY A 247 9.13 -10.28 -3.13
C GLY A 247 10.23 -9.97 -4.14
N GLU A 248 10.66 -10.95 -4.93
CA GLU A 248 11.64 -10.79 -6.01
C GLU A 248 11.13 -9.82 -7.08
N SER A 249 9.88 -10.00 -7.56
CA SER A 249 9.25 -9.07 -8.51
C SER A 249 9.16 -7.65 -7.98
N LEU A 250 8.90 -7.50 -6.67
CA LEU A 250 8.85 -6.20 -6.02
C LEU A 250 10.23 -5.55 -5.97
N LEU A 251 11.26 -6.30 -5.57
CA LEU A 251 12.65 -5.83 -5.49
C LEU A 251 13.16 -5.31 -6.83
N VAL A 252 12.90 -6.03 -7.92
CA VAL A 252 13.26 -5.61 -9.29
C VAL A 252 12.68 -4.24 -9.68
N ARG A 253 11.57 -3.81 -9.08
CA ARG A 253 10.93 -2.52 -9.40
C ARG A 253 11.37 -1.37 -8.51
N VAL A 254 11.98 -1.65 -7.36
CA VAL A 254 12.38 -0.62 -6.37
C VAL A 254 13.90 -0.44 -6.28
N GLU A 255 14.68 -1.39 -6.81
CA GLU A 255 16.15 -1.33 -6.94
C GLU A 255 16.56 -0.96 -8.37
#